data_AF-A0A481RJN3-F1
#
_entry.id   AF-A0A481RJN3-F1
#
_cell.length_a   1.000
_cell.length_b   1.000
_cell.length_c   1.000
_cell.angle_alpha   90.00
_cell.angle_beta   90.00
_cell.angle_gamma   90.00
#
_symmetry.space_group_name_H-M   'P 1'
#
loop_
_entity.id
_entity.type
_entity.pdbx_description
1 polymer ?
#
loop_
_entity_poly.entity_id
_entity_poly.type
_entity_poly.pdbx_seq_one_letter_code
_entity_poly.pdbx_strand_id
1 'polypeptide(L)' 'MAQGPFELRVTEDAYGNFYLIDGEEVCLEVADPLSPDRLFGMLDLRDRGFAARVNEGFEAAWADGAVVDEV' A
#
# COMPACT_ATOMS: atom_id res chain seq x y z
N MET A 1 0.04 -13.60 21.23
CA MET A 1 1.02 -13.37 20.15
C MET A 1 1.41 -11.90 20.25
N ALA A 2 2.66 -11.59 20.58
CA ALA A 2 3.12 -10.21 20.47
C ALA A 2 3.36 -9.94 18.99
N GLN A 3 2.67 -8.94 18.43
CA GLN A 3 2.94 -8.42 17.09
C GLN A 3 4.43 -7.99 17.05
N GLY A 4 5.15 -8.34 15.99
CA GLY A 4 6.53 -7.85 15.79
C GLY A 4 6.58 -6.32 15.65
N PRO A 5 7.79 -5.71 15.66
CA PRO A 5 7.92 -4.26 15.50
C PRO A 5 7.41 -3.83 14.11
N PHE A 6 6.75 -2.68 14.06
CA PHE A 6 6.36 -2.02 12.80
C PHE A 6 7.40 -0.99 12.41
N GLU A 7 7.53 -0.77 11.10
CA GLU A 7 8.29 0.35 10.54
C GLU A 7 7.30 1.30 9.85
N LEU A 8 7.55 2.61 9.97
CA LEU A 8 6.76 3.64 9.33
C LEU A 8 7.67 4.61 8.59
N ARG A 9 7.24 4.98 7.39
CA ARG A 9 7.88 6.03 6.59
C ARG A 9 6.85 6.98 6.02
N VAL A 10 7.28 8.22 5.78
CA VAL A 10 6.46 9.27 5.13
C VAL A 10 7.05 9.60 3.76
N THR A 11 6.19 9.61 2.73
CA THR A 11 6.53 9.97 1.35
C THR A 11 5.38 10.72 0.69
N GLU A 12 5.69 11.56 -0.30
CA GLU A 12 4.70 12.24 -1.15
C GLU A 12 4.42 11.48 -2.46
N ASP A 13 5.17 10.40 -2.73
CA ASP A 13 5.11 9.65 -3.99
C ASP A 13 3.99 8.59 -4.07
N ALA A 14 3.17 8.47 -3.01
CA ALA A 14 2.04 7.55 -2.96
C ALA A 14 0.75 8.23 -3.42
N TYR A 15 0.22 7.81 -4.58
CA TYR A 15 -1.01 8.37 -5.17
C TYR A 15 -2.33 7.81 -4.60
N GLY A 16 -2.26 6.86 -3.67
CA GLY A 16 -3.43 6.26 -3.04
C GLY A 16 -3.05 5.15 -2.06
N ASN A 17 -4.05 4.70 -1.31
CA ASN A 17 -3.85 3.61 -0.36
C ASN A 17 -3.92 2.25 -1.06
N PHE A 18 -3.01 1.37 -0.70
CA PHE A 18 -3.05 -0.02 -1.10
C PHE A 18 -2.46 -0.90 -0.01
N TYR A 19 -2.77 -2.19 -0.09
CA TYR A 19 -2.22 -3.22 0.78
C TYR A 19 -1.59 -4.28 -0.11
N LEU A 20 -0.34 -4.64 0.19
CA LEU A 20 0.35 -5.76 -0.44
C LEU A 20 0.55 -6.84 0.61
N ILE A 21 0.02 -8.04 0.35
CA ILE A 21 0.01 -9.15 1.30
C ILE A 21 0.75 -10.33 0.68
N ASP A 22 1.75 -10.83 1.40
CA ASP A 22 2.59 -12.00 1.06
C ASP A 22 3.29 -11.92 -0.31
N GLY A 23 3.32 -10.75 -0.96
CA GLY A 23 3.82 -10.59 -2.33
C GLY A 23 2.93 -11.23 -3.40
N GLU A 24 1.70 -11.61 -3.05
CA GLU A 24 0.77 -12.33 -3.94
C GLU A 24 -0.57 -11.62 -4.13
N GLU A 25 -0.99 -10.83 -3.16
CA GLU A 25 -2.30 -10.18 -3.12
C GLU A 25 -2.14 -8.66 -3.01
N VAL A 26 -2.86 -7.93 -3.87
CA VAL A 26 -2.92 -6.46 -3.83
C VAL A 26 -4.36 -6.02 -3.65
N CYS A 27 -4.61 -5.30 -2.55
CA CYS A 27 -5.90 -4.68 -2.29
C CYS A 27 -5.82 -3.18 -2.59
N LEU A 28 -6.67 -2.72 -3.52
CA LEU A 28 -6.75 -1.31 -3.91
C LEU A 28 -8.06 -0.69 -3.45
N GLU A 29 -7.97 0.50 -2.87
CA GLU A 29 -9.15 1.29 -2.53
C GLU A 29 -9.79 1.90 -3.78
N VAL A 30 -11.09 1.69 -3.94
CA VAL A 30 -11.88 2.26 -5.04
C VAL A 30 -12.72 3.39 -4.48
N ALA A 31 -12.42 4.62 -4.90
CA ALA A 31 -13.18 5.80 -4.54
C ALA A 31 -14.57 5.82 -5.20
N ASP A 32 -15.55 6.44 -4.56
CA ASP A 32 -16.87 6.69 -5.13
C ASP A 32 -16.74 7.68 -6.30
N PRO A 33 -17.20 7.32 -7.52
CA PRO A 33 -17.07 8.19 -8.70
C PRO A 33 -17.85 9.51 -8.57
N LEU A 34 -18.81 9.60 -7.65
CA LEU A 34 -19.59 10.80 -7.36
C LEU A 34 -19.14 11.51 -6.08
N SER A 35 -18.25 10.90 -5.28
CA SER A 35 -17.72 11.45 -4.03
C SER A 35 -16.31 10.91 -3.78
N PRO A 36 -15.26 11.49 -4.40
CA PRO A 36 -13.91 10.93 -4.41
C PRO A 36 -13.25 10.77 -3.03
N ASP A 37 -13.75 11.50 -2.03
CA ASP A 37 -13.35 11.43 -0.62
C ASP A 37 -13.96 10.24 0.13
N ARG A 38 -14.89 9.51 -0.49
CA ARG A 38 -15.56 8.35 0.08
C ARG A 38 -15.07 7.06 -0.55
N LEU A 39 -14.75 6.08 0.28
CA LEU A 39 -14.49 4.71 -0.17
C LEU A 39 -15.79 4.06 -0.65
N PHE A 40 -15.84 3.65 -1.92
CA PHE A 40 -16.93 2.85 -2.49
C PHE A 40 -16.75 1.37 -2.18
N GLY A 41 -15.51 0.89 -2.31
CA GLY A 41 -15.17 -0.51 -2.05
C GLY A 41 -13.68 -0.78 -2.20
N MET A 42 -13.33 -2.07 -2.17
CA MET A 42 -11.96 -2.53 -2.29
C MET A 42 -11.88 -3.61 -3.36
N LEU A 43 -10.85 -3.52 -4.20
CA LEU A 43 -10.55 -4.52 -5.22
C LEU A 43 -9.43 -5.43 -4.70
N ASP A 44 -9.73 -6.72 -4.48
CA ASP A 44 -8.76 -7.78 -4.18
C ASP A 44 -8.25 -8.39 -5.50
N LEU A 45 -6.96 -8.23 -5.78
CA LEU A 45 -6.26 -8.80 -6.93
C LEU A 45 -5.25 -9.86 -6.48
N ARG A 46 -5.47 -11.11 -6.90
CA ARG A 46 -4.56 -12.24 -6.69
C ARG A 46 -3.77 -12.58 -7.95
N ASP A 47 -3.00 -11.60 -8.43
CA ASP A 47 -2.11 -11.74 -9.59
C ASP A 47 -0.67 -11.48 -9.16
N ARG A 48 0.17 -12.53 -9.24
CA ARG A 48 1.58 -12.46 -8.80
C ARG A 48 2.43 -11.49 -9.62
N GLY A 49 2.15 -11.36 -10.92
CA GLY A 49 2.90 -10.43 -11.77
C GLY A 49 2.57 -8.98 -11.42
N PHE A 50 1.30 -8.70 -11.16
CA PHE A 50 0.84 -7.43 -10.67
C PHE A 50 1.40 -7.11 -9.28
N ALA A 51 1.36 -8.08 -8.36
CA ALA A 51 1.90 -7.94 -7.01
C ALA A 51 3.40 -7.65 -7.01
N ALA A 52 4.19 -8.35 -7.83
CA ALA A 52 5.62 -8.09 -8.00
C ALA A 52 5.88 -6.65 -8.49
N ARG A 53 5.14 -6.20 -9.51
CA ARG A 53 5.26 -4.83 -10.04
C ARG A 53 4.90 -3.76 -9.00
N VAL A 54 3.87 -4.01 -8.17
CA VAL A 54 3.48 -3.11 -7.08
C VAL A 54 4.56 -3.10 -5.99
N ASN A 55 5.13 -4.25 -5.65
CA ASN A 55 6.21 -4.35 -4.68
C ASN A 55 7.46 -3.57 -5.14
N GLU A 56 7.86 -3.68 -6.40
CA GLU A 56 8.99 -2.92 -6.95
C GLU A 56 8.78 -1.40 -6.81
N GLY A 57 7.57 -0.91 -7.10
CA GLY A 57 7.22 0.50 -6.92
C GLY A 57 7.19 0.92 -5.45
N PHE A 58 6.65 0.06 -4.58
CA PHE A 58 6.66 0.27 -3.13
C PHE A 58 8.08 0.38 -2.59
N GLU A 59 8.97 -0.56 -2.91
CA GLU A 59 10.35 -0.57 -2.43
C GLU A 59 11.12 0.69 -2.85
N ALA A 60 10.89 1.19 -4.07
CA ALA A 60 11.48 2.44 -4.53
C ALA A 60 11.01 3.63 -3.68
N ALA A 61 9.70 3.80 -3.50
CA ALA A 61 9.14 4.87 -2.69
C ALA A 61 9.50 4.73 -1.19
N TRP A 62 9.61 3.49 -0.71
CA TRP A 62 9.98 3.16 0.66
C TRP A 62 11.42 3.55 0.96
N ALA A 63 12.34 3.23 0.05
CA ALA A 63 13.76 3.58 0.17
C ALA A 63 13.97 5.09 0.30
N ASP A 64 13.21 5.88 -0.45
CA ASP A 64 13.28 7.35 -0.45
C ASP A 64 12.49 8.01 0.69
N GLY A 65 11.52 7.29 1.29
CA GLY A 65 10.68 7.78 2.36
C GLY A 65 11.44 8.10 3.65
N ALA A 66 11.00 9.15 4.35
CA ALA A 66 11.56 9.55 5.63
C ALA A 66 11.13 8.60 6.76
N VAL A 67 12.09 8.05 7.50
CA VAL A 67 11.85 7.13 8.62
C VAL A 67 11.18 7.85 9.80
N VAL A 68 10.23 7.17 10.43
CA VAL A 68 9.59 7.59 11.68
C VAL A 68 10.02 6.62 12.79
N ASP A 69 10.81 7.11 13.75
CA ASP A 69 11.46 6.29 14.79
C ASP A 69 10.52 5.81 15.91
N GLU A 70 9.32 6.38 16.03
CA GLU A 70 8.30 5.95 17.01
C GLU A 70 6.97 5.65 16.28
N VAL A 71 6.53 4.40 16.36
CA VAL A 71 5.24 3.90 15.88
C VAL A 71 4.47 3.28 17.04
#